data_AF-A0A9E5KXN1-F1
#
_entry.id   AF-A0A9E5KXN1-F1
#
_cell.length_a   1.000
_cell.length_b   1.000
_cell.length_c   1.000
_cell.angle_alpha   90.00
_cell.angle_beta   90.00
_cell.angle_gamma   90.00
#
_symmetry.space_group_name_H-M   'P 1'
#
loop_
_entity.id
_entity.type
_entity.pdbx_description
1 polymer ?
#
loop_
_entity_poly.entity_id
_entity_poly.type
_entity_poly.pdbx_seq_one_letter_code
_entity_poly.pdbx_strand_id
1 'polypeptide(L)'
;MMRGGYCCLFSLFIGSCWMDLYSKRYFMLGIKGSGMSSLAVLLHTFGSCVTGCDEEQYFSTEQTLKRAGIVYHTSFDVSNLDSSIETVIYSSAYPSDHPILIKALSLKMQVYSYPQFLALLSRQQDSYAVAGTHGKTTTTTVTSYLLSEVSNNTFPFYTICGSNEIGKDFAVAYGGDCALFEACEYQDHFLLCS
;
A
#
# COMPACT_ATOMS: atom_id res chain seq x y z
N MET A 1 28.58 23.41 -22.75
CA MET A 1 27.57 22.50 -23.35
C MET A 1 27.18 21.48 -22.29
N MET A 2 26.22 21.81 -21.43
CA MET A 2 25.67 20.91 -20.40
C MET A 2 24.15 20.83 -20.61
N ARG A 3 23.62 19.61 -20.70
CA ARG A 3 22.19 19.32 -20.83
C ARG A 3 21.56 19.31 -19.44
N GLY A 4 20.74 20.32 -19.14
CA GLY A 4 19.81 20.30 -18.00
C GLY A 4 18.50 19.63 -18.42
N GLY A 5 18.18 18.50 -17.80
CA GLY A 5 16.95 17.74 -18.04
C GLY A 5 15.93 18.00 -16.93
N TYR A 6 14.90 18.77 -17.28
CA TYR A 6 13.54 18.84 -16.73
C TYR A 6 13.24 18.10 -15.42
N CYS A 7 13.34 18.84 -14.31
CA CYS A 7 12.54 18.61 -13.12
C CYS A 7 11.14 19.20 -13.42
N CYS A 8 10.22 18.37 -13.92
CA CYS A 8 8.82 18.77 -14.07
C CYS A 8 8.19 18.85 -12.68
N LEU A 9 7.78 20.06 -12.29
CA LEU A 9 7.00 20.36 -11.11
C LEU A 9 5.68 19.59 -11.12
N PHE A 10 5.61 18.52 -10.33
CA PHE A 10 4.39 17.78 -9.97
C PHE A 10 3.74 18.42 -8.73
N SER A 11 3.45 19.71 -8.82
CA SER A 11 2.78 20.43 -7.73
C SER A 11 1.79 21.37 -8.37
N LEU A 12 0.51 21.01 -8.34
CA LEU A 12 -0.65 21.90 -8.27
C LEU A 12 -1.91 21.00 -8.26
N PHE A 13 -2.62 21.02 -7.13
CA PHE A 13 -3.84 20.25 -6.75
C PHE A 13 -3.69 18.97 -5.93
N ILE A 14 -2.71 18.90 -5.02
CA ILE A 14 -2.75 17.92 -3.91
C ILE A 14 -3.29 18.65 -2.67
N GLY A 15 -4.49 18.28 -2.20
CA GLY A 15 -5.07 18.86 -0.98
C GLY A 15 -4.19 18.64 0.26
N SER A 16 -4.24 19.52 1.25
CA SER A 16 -3.29 19.52 2.38
C SER A 16 -3.30 18.25 3.25
N CYS A 17 -4.40 17.49 3.30
CA CYS A 17 -4.50 16.27 4.11
C CYS A 17 -3.80 15.06 3.46
N TRP A 18 -3.54 15.12 2.15
CA TRP A 18 -2.87 14.07 1.37
C TRP A 18 -1.38 13.96 1.68
N MET A 19 -0.71 15.09 1.90
CA MET A 19 0.72 15.14 2.14
C MET A 19 1.12 14.44 3.44
N ASP A 20 0.23 14.38 4.44
CA ASP A 20 0.54 13.82 5.76
C ASP A 20 0.70 12.30 5.76
N LEU A 21 0.25 11.58 4.73
CA LEU A 21 0.47 10.13 4.60
C LEU A 21 1.76 9.80 3.85
N TYR A 22 2.32 10.77 3.12
CA TYR A 22 3.52 10.60 2.31
C TYR A 22 4.77 11.07 3.07
N SER A 23 5.93 10.48 2.73
CA SER A 23 7.21 10.76 3.40
C SER A 23 7.29 10.37 4.88
N LYS A 24 6.38 9.50 5.35
CA LYS A 24 6.45 8.86 6.67
C LYS A 24 7.31 7.59 6.65
N ARG A 25 7.70 7.14 7.85
CA ARG A 25 8.29 5.81 8.05
C ARG A 25 7.26 4.80 8.53
N TYR A 26 7.00 3.81 7.69
CA TYR A 26 6.05 2.73 7.94
C TYR A 26 6.78 1.43 8.28
N PHE A 27 6.26 0.71 9.26
CA PHE A 27 6.62 -0.67 9.53
C PHE A 27 5.39 -1.57 9.31
N MET A 28 5.54 -2.60 8.48
CA MET A 28 4.43 -3.49 8.12
C MET A 28 4.62 -4.89 8.73
N LEU A 29 3.68 -5.29 9.60
CA LEU A 29 3.61 -6.65 10.16
C LEU A 29 2.75 -7.54 9.25
N GLY A 30 3.35 -8.56 8.64
CA GLY A 30 2.73 -9.36 7.60
C GLY A 30 2.92 -8.75 6.20
N ILE A 31 4.10 -8.17 5.94
CA ILE A 31 4.37 -7.42 4.69
C ILE A 31 4.28 -8.29 3.43
N LYS A 32 4.44 -9.61 3.53
CA LYS A 32 4.35 -10.56 2.42
C LYS A 32 2.91 -10.95 2.07
N GLY A 33 1.92 -10.56 2.88
CA GLY A 33 0.51 -10.69 2.52
C GLY A 33 0.23 -10.00 1.18
N SER A 34 -0.68 -10.53 0.37
CA SER A 34 -0.85 -10.02 -0.99
C SER A 34 -1.30 -8.57 -1.07
N GLY A 35 -2.36 -8.19 -0.32
CA GLY A 35 -2.78 -6.80 -0.18
C GLY A 35 -1.75 -5.92 0.56
N MET A 36 -1.02 -6.50 1.53
CA MET A 36 0.03 -5.81 2.27
C MET A 36 1.22 -5.42 1.38
N SER A 37 1.66 -6.34 0.52
CA SER A 37 2.76 -6.09 -0.42
C SER A 37 2.40 -5.05 -1.47
N SER A 38 1.14 -5.05 -1.96
CA SER A 38 0.62 -4.01 -2.85
C SER A 38 0.64 -2.64 -2.17
N LEU A 39 0.14 -2.57 -0.92
CA LEU A 39 0.17 -1.35 -0.11
C LEU A 39 1.60 -0.87 0.18
N ALA A 40 2.52 -1.78 0.48
CA ALA A 40 3.94 -1.46 0.72
C ALA A 40 4.57 -0.78 -0.49
N VAL A 41 4.36 -1.35 -1.69
CA VAL A 41 4.85 -0.80 -2.96
C VAL A 41 4.22 0.55 -3.24
N LEU A 42 2.92 0.71 -2.99
CA LEU A 42 2.23 1.98 -3.17
C LEU A 42 2.82 3.09 -2.29
N LEU A 43 2.94 2.83 -0.98
CA LEU A 43 3.52 3.78 -0.02
C LEU A 43 4.96 4.15 -0.39
N HIS A 44 5.75 3.17 -0.82
CA HIS A 44 7.11 3.37 -1.30
C HIS A 44 7.15 4.23 -2.58
N THR A 45 6.26 3.96 -3.54
CA THR A 45 6.14 4.70 -4.80
C THR A 45 5.82 6.17 -4.56
N PHE A 46 5.03 6.46 -3.52
CA PHE A 46 4.76 7.82 -3.09
C PHE A 46 5.83 8.45 -2.16
N GLY A 47 7.01 7.83 -2.08
CA GLY A 47 8.17 8.39 -1.39
C GLY A 47 8.22 8.15 0.12
N SER A 48 7.43 7.23 0.65
CA SER A 48 7.52 6.82 2.06
C SER A 48 8.65 5.80 2.26
N CYS A 49 9.23 5.78 3.47
CA CYS A 49 10.16 4.71 3.85
C CYS A 49 9.34 3.55 4.41
N VAL A 50 9.37 2.40 3.71
CA VAL A 50 8.61 1.22 4.12
C VAL A 50 9.59 0.12 4.50
N THR A 51 9.45 -0.38 5.71
CA THR A 51 10.08 -1.60 6.19
C THR A 51 9.01 -2.53 6.77
N GLY A 52 9.39 -3.71 7.22
CA GLY A 52 8.44 -4.60 7.88
C GLY A 52 9.04 -5.94 8.24
N CYS A 53 8.16 -6.83 8.67
CA CYS A 53 8.51 -8.22 8.91
C CYS A 53 7.37 -9.17 8.56
N ASP A 54 7.75 -10.43 8.39
CA ASP A 54 6.84 -11.52 8.16
C ASP A 54 7.54 -12.84 8.52
N GLU A 55 6.84 -13.96 8.40
CA GLU A 55 7.38 -15.30 8.66
C GLU A 55 8.45 -15.71 7.64
N GLU A 56 9.19 -16.79 7.91
CA GLU A 56 10.27 -17.25 7.02
C GLU A 56 9.75 -17.89 5.73
N GLN A 57 8.52 -18.43 5.73
CA GLN A 57 7.92 -19.14 4.61
C GLN A 57 7.88 -18.28 3.34
N TYR A 58 8.31 -18.82 2.20
CA TYR A 58 8.31 -18.08 0.94
C TYR A 58 6.90 -17.75 0.43
N PHE A 59 6.69 -16.49 0.01
CA PHE A 59 5.50 -16.05 -0.72
C PHE A 59 5.86 -15.49 -2.11
N SER A 60 4.96 -15.63 -3.09
CA SER A 60 5.18 -15.10 -4.44
C SER A 60 5.33 -13.56 -4.48
N THR A 61 4.75 -12.88 -3.51
CA THR A 61 4.78 -11.42 -3.29
C THR A 61 6.17 -10.89 -2.90
N GLU A 62 7.08 -11.75 -2.44
CA GLU A 62 8.46 -11.38 -2.12
C GLU A 62 9.21 -10.82 -3.33
N GLN A 63 8.92 -11.34 -4.53
CA GLN A 63 9.52 -10.82 -5.75
C GLN A 63 9.13 -9.37 -6.00
N THR A 64 7.90 -8.99 -5.65
CA THR A 64 7.39 -7.62 -5.77
C THR A 64 8.11 -6.68 -4.84
N LEU A 65 8.21 -7.05 -3.55
CA LEU A 65 8.93 -6.27 -2.55
C LEU A 65 10.39 -6.08 -2.96
N LYS A 66 11.03 -7.15 -3.44
CA LYS A 66 12.41 -7.12 -3.94
C LYS A 66 12.59 -6.21 -5.16
N ARG A 67 11.68 -6.25 -6.14
CA ARG A 67 11.72 -5.36 -7.31
C ARG A 67 11.55 -3.90 -6.93
N ALA A 68 10.70 -3.62 -5.94
CA ALA A 68 10.49 -2.29 -5.39
C ALA A 68 11.64 -1.81 -4.48
N GLY A 69 12.61 -2.68 -4.14
CA GLY A 69 13.71 -2.32 -3.24
C GLY A 69 13.30 -2.18 -1.77
N ILE A 70 12.16 -2.75 -1.38
CA ILE A 70 11.65 -2.69 0.00
C ILE A 70 12.35 -3.75 0.85
N VAL A 71 12.95 -3.31 1.95
CA VAL A 71 13.66 -4.19 2.90
C VAL A 71 12.71 -4.65 3.99
N TYR A 72 12.74 -5.95 4.33
CA TYR A 72 11.97 -6.53 5.41
C TYR A 72 12.75 -7.64 6.13
N HIS A 73 12.28 -7.99 7.32
CA HIS A 73 12.84 -9.05 8.16
C HIS A 73 11.98 -10.32 8.09
N THR A 74 12.60 -11.50 8.18
CA THR A 74 11.91 -12.80 8.23
C THR A 74 11.71 -13.32 9.65
N SER A 75 11.80 -12.43 10.65
CA SER A 75 11.59 -12.75 12.06
C SER A 75 10.73 -11.67 12.73
N PHE A 76 9.95 -12.08 13.73
CA PHE A 76 9.13 -11.19 14.55
C PHE A 76 9.90 -10.57 15.73
N ASP A 77 11.15 -10.17 15.50
CA ASP A 77 11.94 -9.49 16.53
C ASP A 77 11.44 -8.04 16.71
N VAL A 78 11.06 -7.70 17.94
CA VAL A 78 10.63 -6.35 18.33
C VAL A 78 11.76 -5.32 18.21
N SER A 79 13.02 -5.76 18.15
CA SER A 79 14.18 -4.89 17.92
C SER A 79 14.19 -4.28 16.51
N ASN A 80 13.49 -4.88 15.56
CA ASN A 80 13.30 -4.36 14.21
C ASN A 80 12.42 -3.09 14.17
N LEU A 81 11.69 -2.81 15.25
CA LEU A 81 10.84 -1.63 15.39
C LEU A 81 11.62 -0.52 16.12
N ASP A 82 12.35 0.30 15.36
CA ASP A 82 13.09 1.44 15.90
C ASP A 82 12.21 2.69 16.10
N SER A 83 12.72 3.66 16.87
CA SER A 83 11.98 4.89 17.23
C SER A 83 11.79 5.89 16.09
N SER A 84 12.40 5.66 14.92
CA SER A 84 12.17 6.48 13.72
C SER A 84 10.89 6.08 12.98
N ILE A 85 10.34 4.89 13.25
CA ILE A 85 9.04 4.45 12.71
C ILE A 85 7.92 5.30 13.31
N GLU A 86 7.04 5.80 12.45
CA GLU A 86 5.92 6.65 12.84
C GLU A 86 4.60 5.89 12.85
N THR A 87 4.45 4.94 11.94
CA THR A 87 3.19 4.20 11.75
C THR A 87 3.45 2.71 11.54
N VAL A 88 2.70 1.87 12.25
CA VAL A 88 2.69 0.42 12.08
C VAL A 88 1.38 0.00 11.42
N ILE A 89 1.48 -0.76 10.33
CA ILE A 89 0.33 -1.36 9.64
C ILE A 89 0.42 -2.87 9.79
N TYR A 90 -0.67 -3.54 10.15
CA TYR A 90 -0.65 -4.99 10.37
C TYR A 90 -1.75 -5.74 9.62
N SER A 91 -1.40 -6.95 9.15
CA SER A 91 -2.32 -7.88 8.52
C SER A 91 -3.34 -8.43 9.53
N SER A 92 -4.55 -8.73 9.06
CA SER A 92 -5.59 -9.41 9.84
C SER A 92 -5.18 -10.82 10.31
N ALA A 93 -4.11 -11.37 9.74
CA ALA A 93 -3.52 -12.64 10.19
C ALA A 93 -2.87 -12.58 11.58
N TYR A 94 -2.56 -11.38 12.10
CA TYR A 94 -1.93 -11.20 13.40
C TYR A 94 -2.90 -10.56 14.41
N PRO A 95 -2.97 -11.07 15.65
CA PRO A 95 -3.84 -10.53 16.67
C PRO A 95 -3.29 -9.20 17.22
N SER A 96 -4.17 -8.39 17.81
CA SER A 96 -3.83 -7.06 18.34
C SER A 96 -2.85 -7.07 19.52
N ASP A 97 -2.67 -8.21 20.18
CA ASP A 97 -1.73 -8.43 21.28
C ASP A 97 -0.36 -8.95 20.81
N HIS A 98 -0.11 -8.97 19.49
CA HIS A 98 1.19 -9.36 18.97
C HIS A 98 2.33 -8.51 19.57
N PRO A 99 3.49 -9.08 19.95
CA PRO A 99 4.56 -8.36 20.65
C PRO A 99 5.03 -7.07 19.96
N ILE A 100 5.10 -7.07 18.62
CA ILE A 100 5.44 -5.88 17.82
C ILE A 100 4.39 -4.77 18.00
N LEU A 101 3.10 -5.10 18.04
CA LEU A 101 2.02 -4.12 18.21
C LEU A 101 2.01 -3.56 19.63
N ILE A 102 2.22 -4.40 20.64
CA ILE A 102 2.40 -3.95 22.03
C ILE A 102 3.57 -2.96 22.12
N LYS A 103 4.71 -3.29 21.49
CA LYS A 103 5.88 -2.41 21.46
C LYS A 103 5.57 -1.09 20.75
N ALA A 104 4.92 -1.12 19.59
CA ALA A 104 4.52 0.07 18.85
C ALA A 104 3.65 1.01 19.69
N LEU A 105 2.63 0.47 20.37
CA LEU A 105 1.74 1.21 21.26
C LEU A 105 2.50 1.82 22.44
N SER A 106 3.45 1.07 23.05
CA SER A 106 4.29 1.59 24.13
C SER A 106 5.18 2.77 23.71
N LEU A 107 5.56 2.81 22.43
CA LEU A 107 6.33 3.90 21.81
C LEU A 107 5.44 5.03 21.27
N LYS A 108 4.11 4.95 21.46
CA LYS A 108 3.11 5.91 20.97
C LYS A 108 3.10 6.09 19.45
N MET A 109 3.49 5.04 18.71
CA MET A 109 3.36 5.01 17.25
C MET A 109 1.87 4.90 16.86
N GLN A 110 1.52 5.38 15.66
CA GLN A 110 0.21 5.11 15.10
C GLN A 110 0.12 3.65 14.69
N VAL A 111 -0.99 2.98 14.99
CA VAL A 111 -1.19 1.56 14.65
C VAL A 111 -2.51 1.41 13.92
N TYR A 112 -2.47 0.82 12.73
CA TYR A 112 -3.64 0.56 11.90
C TYR A 112 -3.64 -0.90 11.46
N SER A 113 -4.80 -1.54 11.50
CA SER A 113 -5.00 -2.76 10.70
C SER A 113 -5.01 -2.39 9.22
N TYR A 114 -4.67 -3.35 8.36
CA TYR A 114 -4.75 -3.18 6.91
C TYR A 114 -6.07 -2.53 6.43
N PRO A 115 -7.27 -3.02 6.82
CA PRO A 115 -8.51 -2.37 6.41
C PRO A 115 -8.74 -0.99 7.00
N GLN A 116 -8.30 -0.74 8.24
CA GLN A 116 -8.37 0.62 8.81
C GLN A 116 -7.53 1.60 7.98
N PHE A 117 -6.36 1.15 7.51
CA PHE A 117 -5.50 1.98 6.68
C PHE A 117 -6.08 2.19 5.27
N LEU A 118 -6.67 1.15 4.65
CA LEU A 118 -7.40 1.32 3.38
C LEU A 118 -8.57 2.30 3.51
N ALA A 119 -9.32 2.21 4.60
CA ALA A 119 -10.42 3.14 4.90
C ALA A 119 -9.92 4.57 5.16
N LEU A 120 -8.71 4.74 5.69
CA LEU A 120 -8.09 6.04 5.81
C LEU A 120 -7.74 6.61 4.43
N LEU A 121 -7.13 5.79 3.57
CA LEU A 121 -6.81 6.15 2.19
C LEU A 121 -8.06 6.47 1.35
N SER A 122 -9.14 5.71 1.53
CA SER A 122 -10.35 5.89 0.73
C SER A 122 -11.07 7.20 1.04
N ARG A 123 -11.01 7.67 2.29
CA ARG A 123 -11.62 8.95 2.70
C ARG A 123 -10.88 10.18 2.19
N GLN A 124 -9.67 10.01 1.65
CA GLN A 124 -8.86 11.13 1.20
C GLN A 124 -9.15 11.50 -0.26
N GLN A 125 -9.57 10.55 -1.11
CA GLN A 125 -9.77 10.72 -2.56
C GLN A 125 -11.07 10.10 -3.05
N ASP A 126 -11.39 10.39 -4.30
CA ASP A 126 -12.36 9.61 -5.06
C ASP A 126 -11.92 8.15 -5.15
N SER A 127 -12.71 7.27 -4.54
CA SER A 127 -12.36 5.88 -4.34
C SER A 127 -13.40 4.97 -4.98
N TYR A 128 -12.94 4.07 -5.84
CA TYR A 128 -13.76 3.10 -6.55
C TYR A 128 -13.34 1.70 -6.14
N ALA A 129 -14.32 0.82 -5.93
CA ALA A 129 -14.08 -0.54 -5.50
C ALA A 129 -14.74 -1.55 -6.45
N VAL A 130 -14.00 -2.60 -6.80
CA VAL A 130 -14.54 -3.76 -7.53
C VAL A 130 -14.87 -4.85 -6.52
N ALA A 131 -16.17 -5.05 -6.28
CA ALA A 131 -16.71 -6.07 -5.38
C ALA A 131 -17.30 -7.27 -6.14
N GLY A 132 -17.63 -8.34 -5.43
CA GLY A 132 -18.26 -9.55 -5.97
C GLY A 132 -17.55 -10.85 -5.59
N THR A 133 -18.16 -12.00 -5.89
CA THR A 133 -17.63 -13.31 -5.47
C THR A 133 -16.45 -13.76 -6.34
N HIS A 134 -16.52 -13.56 -7.66
CA HIS A 134 -15.50 -13.98 -8.63
C HIS A 134 -15.15 -12.85 -9.61
N GLY A 135 -13.96 -12.91 -10.20
CA GLY A 135 -13.52 -11.97 -11.24
C GLY A 135 -13.05 -10.59 -10.76
N LYS A 136 -13.08 -10.31 -9.45
CA LYS A 136 -12.67 -9.02 -8.89
C LYS A 136 -11.26 -8.62 -9.30
N THR A 137 -10.26 -9.48 -9.08
CA THR A 137 -8.86 -9.20 -9.43
C THR A 137 -8.73 -8.94 -10.92
N THR A 138 -9.31 -9.80 -11.76
CA THR A 138 -9.27 -9.66 -13.22
C THR A 138 -9.90 -8.32 -13.65
N THR A 139 -11.10 -8.00 -13.15
CA THR A 139 -11.81 -6.76 -13.46
C THR A 139 -11.05 -5.53 -12.96
N THR A 140 -10.49 -5.57 -11.76
CA THR A 140 -9.69 -4.48 -11.18
C THR A 140 -8.45 -4.23 -12.04
N THR A 141 -7.76 -5.30 -12.42
CA THR A 141 -6.53 -5.20 -13.21
C THR A 141 -6.80 -4.73 -14.63
N VAL A 142 -7.86 -5.23 -15.28
CA VAL A 142 -8.29 -4.76 -16.61
C VAL A 142 -8.73 -3.29 -16.57
N THR A 143 -9.48 -2.89 -15.53
CA THR A 143 -9.90 -1.49 -15.36
C THR A 143 -8.70 -0.57 -15.19
N SER A 144 -7.76 -0.94 -14.31
CA SER A 144 -6.49 -0.23 -14.12
C SER A 144 -5.70 -0.11 -15.42
N TYR A 145 -5.60 -1.20 -16.19
CA TYR A 145 -4.92 -1.21 -17.49
C TYR A 145 -5.58 -0.25 -18.49
N LEU A 146 -6.89 -0.37 -18.70
CA LEU A 146 -7.62 0.48 -19.63
C LEU A 146 -7.54 1.96 -19.25
N LEU A 147 -7.64 2.28 -17.96
CA LEU A 147 -7.52 3.65 -17.46
C LEU A 147 -6.12 4.23 -17.74
N SER A 148 -5.08 3.42 -17.54
CA SER A 148 -3.70 3.77 -17.88
C SER A 148 -3.56 4.08 -19.38
N GLU A 149 -4.03 3.16 -20.23
CA GLU A 149 -3.89 3.27 -21.69
C GLU A 149 -4.71 4.45 -22.26
N VAL A 150 -5.99 4.57 -21.90
CA VAL A 150 -6.87 5.63 -22.42
C VAL A 150 -6.41 7.01 -21.99
N SER A 151 -5.86 7.13 -20.78
CA SER A 151 -5.31 8.40 -20.29
C SER A 151 -3.87 8.67 -20.74
N ASN A 152 -3.22 7.75 -21.47
CA ASN A 152 -1.78 7.80 -21.73
C ASN A 152 -0.95 8.01 -20.45
N ASN A 153 -1.34 7.34 -19.34
CA ASN A 153 -0.72 7.46 -18.02
C ASN A 153 -0.75 8.88 -17.42
N THR A 154 -1.70 9.73 -17.84
CA THR A 154 -1.84 11.10 -17.33
C THR A 154 -2.95 11.27 -16.31
N PHE A 155 -3.87 10.31 -16.19
CA PHE A 155 -4.89 10.35 -15.15
C PHE A 155 -4.26 10.01 -13.79
N PRO A 156 -4.39 10.87 -12.77
CA PRO A 156 -3.72 10.67 -11.48
C PRO A 156 -4.47 9.66 -10.62
N PHE A 157 -4.21 8.37 -10.82
CA PHE A 157 -4.83 7.31 -10.04
C PHE A 157 -3.83 6.27 -9.54
N TYR A 158 -4.24 5.49 -8.55
CA TYR A 158 -3.55 4.26 -8.18
C TYR A 158 -4.48 3.08 -7.95
N THR A 159 -3.90 1.87 -7.95
CA THR A 159 -4.63 0.62 -7.76
C THR A 159 -3.98 -0.24 -6.67
N ILE A 160 -4.81 -0.81 -5.79
CA ILE A 160 -4.40 -1.86 -4.83
C ILE A 160 -5.16 -3.15 -5.14
N CYS A 161 -4.40 -4.21 -5.47
CA CYS A 161 -4.94 -5.53 -5.80
C CYS A 161 -4.42 -6.63 -4.86
N GLY A 162 -5.25 -7.64 -4.59
CA GLY A 162 -4.91 -8.78 -3.74
C GLY A 162 -4.17 -9.92 -4.45
N SER A 163 -3.96 -9.84 -5.76
CA SER A 163 -3.17 -10.80 -6.53
C SER A 163 -2.74 -10.20 -7.87
N ASN A 164 -1.68 -10.78 -8.46
CA ASN A 164 -1.14 -10.36 -9.76
C ASN A 164 -1.56 -11.35 -10.84
N GLU A 165 -2.47 -10.92 -11.74
CA GLU A 165 -2.94 -11.78 -12.84
C GLU A 165 -2.41 -11.37 -14.23
N ILE A 166 -1.82 -10.18 -14.39
CA ILE A 166 -1.47 -9.65 -15.74
C ILE A 166 0.05 -9.35 -15.88
N GLY A 167 0.88 -9.79 -14.94
CA GLY A 167 2.35 -9.68 -15.07
C GLY A 167 2.89 -8.24 -14.96
N LYS A 168 2.04 -7.26 -14.67
CA LYS A 168 2.42 -5.92 -14.18
C LYS A 168 2.49 -5.96 -12.65
N ASP A 169 3.25 -5.06 -12.03
CA ASP A 169 3.45 -5.07 -10.57
C ASP A 169 2.12 -4.87 -9.81
N PHE A 170 2.10 -5.32 -8.55
CA PHE A 170 0.90 -5.41 -7.69
C PHE A 170 0.25 -4.05 -7.36
N ALA A 171 0.89 -2.95 -7.73
CA ALA A 171 0.39 -1.59 -7.60
C ALA A 171 0.74 -0.80 -8.86
N VAL A 172 -0.23 -0.05 -9.34
CA VAL A 172 -0.06 0.96 -10.40
C VAL A 172 -0.30 2.30 -9.73
N ALA A 173 0.55 3.29 -9.97
CA ALA A 173 0.36 4.65 -9.46
C ALA A 173 0.83 5.68 -10.50
N TYR A 174 -0.08 6.54 -10.93
CA TYR A 174 0.16 7.67 -11.83
C TYR A 174 -0.21 9.02 -11.18
N GLY A 175 -0.33 9.03 -9.86
CA GLY A 175 -0.83 10.14 -9.05
C GLY A 175 -1.69 9.60 -7.91
N GLY A 176 -2.42 10.49 -7.24
CA GLY A 176 -3.17 10.16 -6.03
C GLY A 176 -4.60 10.67 -6.00
N ASP A 177 -5.14 11.26 -7.06
CA ASP A 177 -6.45 11.92 -6.95
C ASP A 177 -7.61 10.91 -6.99
N CYS A 178 -7.35 9.68 -7.44
CA CYS A 178 -8.30 8.60 -7.55
C CYS A 178 -7.68 7.26 -7.10
N ALA A 179 -8.44 6.44 -6.37
CA ALA A 179 -8.02 5.08 -6.04
C ALA A 179 -8.99 4.03 -6.57
N LEU A 180 -8.42 2.94 -7.06
CA LEU A 180 -9.14 1.73 -7.44
C LEU A 180 -8.73 0.58 -6.50
N PHE A 181 -9.71 0.03 -5.78
CA PHE A 181 -9.48 -1.05 -4.83
C PHE A 181 -10.16 -2.34 -5.29
N GLU A 182 -9.47 -3.46 -5.11
CA GLU A 182 -10.13 -4.76 -5.09
C GLU A 182 -10.85 -4.95 -3.73
N ALA A 183 -12.17 -5.09 -3.72
CA ALA A 183 -12.96 -5.30 -2.51
C ALA A 183 -13.39 -6.77 -2.39
N CYS A 184 -12.61 -7.56 -1.65
CA CYS A 184 -12.98 -8.94 -1.36
C CYS A 184 -13.94 -9.03 -0.17
N GLU A 185 -15.14 -9.55 -0.42
CA GLU A 185 -16.23 -9.77 0.56
C GLU A 185 -15.85 -10.74 1.70
N TYR A 186 -14.71 -11.44 1.62
CA TYR A 186 -14.35 -12.49 2.57
C TYR A 186 -13.82 -11.97 3.93
N GLN A 187 -13.59 -10.66 4.10
CA GLN A 187 -12.98 -10.11 5.33
C GLN A 187 -13.55 -8.75 5.79
N ASP A 188 -14.78 -8.36 5.41
CA ASP A 188 -15.43 -7.10 5.83
C ASP A 188 -14.64 -5.80 5.54
N HIS A 189 -13.53 -5.87 4.79
CA HIS A 189 -12.67 -4.73 4.44
C HIS A 189 -13.44 -3.60 3.75
N PHE A 190 -14.54 -3.94 3.07
CA PHE A 190 -15.41 -3.01 2.36
C PHE A 190 -16.22 -2.08 3.30
N LEU A 191 -16.64 -2.56 4.47
CA LEU A 191 -17.56 -1.83 5.35
C LEU A 191 -16.91 -0.62 6.05
N LEU A 192 -15.58 -0.60 6.13
CA LEU A 192 -14.86 0.54 6.71
C LEU A 192 -14.58 1.66 5.71
N CYS A 193 -14.68 1.38 4.40
CA CYS A 193 -14.36 2.31 3.32
C CYS A 193 -15.53 3.18 2.86
N SER A 194 -16.76 2.89 3.31
CA SER A 194 -18.01 3.63 3.03
C SER A 194 -18.30 4.73 4.06
#